data_AF-A0A4U5LU00-F1
#
_entry.id   AF-A0A4U5LU00-F1
#
_cell.length_a   1.000
_cell.length_b   1.000
_cell.length_c   1.000
_cell.angle_alpha   90.00
_cell.angle_beta   90.00
_cell.angle_gamma   90.00
#
_symmetry.space_group_name_H-M   'P 1'
#
loop_
_entity.id
_entity.type
_entity.pdbx_description
1 polymer ?
#
loop_
_entity_poly.entity_id
_entity_poly.type
_entity_poly.pdbx_seq_one_letter_code
_entity_poly.pdbx_strand_id
1 'polypeptide(L)'
;MSKARIDAMSFDDRDASGISAPRYSDREQLPAILEQMLLNGTEVDDCIKVCLTNYSITHEPEIPTSTEIAYYPHSSLLRRRRQTRLPRSREHVLRHLDEGRLSQIWKEFRMQKRWLTPHFHGDFVYEYVDEANLRRQNVEVKHRLPYRYDGTNSVFFNGSLYYHRANTPRIAKYELHSKRYDEVTIRNADYRDDHFTYNMSMSYFDIAVDENALWVMFHYEKEPFLSVAKLDINNLTIYDIWNLTMINHNEMGNGFVACGVVYLVRSAFELKSEITIAYDFYRDKYRQPNIRWVNLYRNANMMSYNPYDKRVYIYDHGYLLTLPARLSWRAR
;
A
#
# COMPACT_ATOMS: atom_id res chain seq x y z
N MET A 1 -20.55 15.71 2.81
CA MET A 1 -20.97 14.35 2.37
C MET A 1 -20.15 13.96 1.15
N SER A 2 -19.29 12.93 1.21
CA SER A 2 -18.58 12.46 0.00
C SER A 2 -18.37 10.94 0.06
N LYS A 3 -18.34 10.29 -1.11
CA LYS A 3 -18.17 8.85 -1.32
C LYS A 3 -16.85 8.65 -2.08
N ALA A 4 -16.00 7.73 -1.64
CA ALA A 4 -14.90 7.22 -2.45
C ALA A 4 -15.40 6.06 -3.33
N ARG A 5 -15.02 6.05 -4.62
CA ARG A 5 -15.25 4.94 -5.55
C ARG A 5 -13.98 4.80 -6.41
N ILE A 6 -13.47 3.58 -6.53
CA ILE A 6 -12.46 3.25 -7.54
C ILE A 6 -13.25 2.81 -8.77
N ASP A 7 -13.23 3.62 -9.82
CA ASP A 7 -14.00 3.36 -11.04
C ASP A 7 -13.20 2.45 -12.00
N ALA A 8 -13.88 1.40 -12.51
CA ALA A 8 -13.44 0.65 -13.68
C ALA A 8 -13.92 1.39 -14.94
N MET A 9 -13.03 1.57 -15.92
CA MET A 9 -13.30 2.26 -17.19
C MET A 9 -14.42 1.57 -18.00
N SER A 10 -15.45 2.34 -18.38
CA SER A 10 -16.28 2.09 -19.56
C SER A 10 -16.58 3.42 -20.26
N PHE A 11 -16.38 3.46 -21.57
CA PHE A 11 -16.66 4.59 -22.46
C PHE A 11 -18.15 4.70 -22.82
N ASP A 12 -18.69 5.92 -22.89
CA ASP A 12 -19.52 6.37 -24.03
C ASP A 12 -19.78 7.89 -24.01
N ASP A 13 -19.87 8.47 -25.22
CA ASP A 13 -19.97 9.88 -25.58
C ASP A 13 -21.33 10.55 -25.29
N ARG A 14 -21.30 11.83 -24.84
CA ARG A 14 -21.92 13.02 -25.51
C ARG A 14 -22.18 14.24 -24.59
N ASP A 15 -21.71 15.39 -25.08
CA ASP A 15 -22.23 16.78 -25.11
C ASP A 15 -22.70 17.58 -23.85
N ALA A 16 -21.90 18.62 -23.56
CA ALA A 16 -22.18 20.07 -23.52
C ALA A 16 -23.22 20.73 -22.58
N SER A 17 -22.67 21.67 -21.78
CA SER A 17 -23.10 23.07 -21.57
C SER A 17 -23.62 23.51 -20.18
N GLY A 18 -22.93 24.51 -19.59
CA GLY A 18 -23.58 25.70 -19.03
C GLY A 18 -23.64 25.93 -17.51
N ILE A 19 -22.84 26.92 -17.05
CA ILE A 19 -23.23 28.07 -16.18
C ILE A 19 -22.88 28.05 -14.66
N SER A 20 -22.01 29.03 -14.33
CA SER A 20 -21.82 29.88 -13.12
C SER A 20 -21.49 29.31 -11.73
N ALA A 21 -20.36 29.77 -11.20
CA ALA A 21 -19.96 29.70 -9.78
C ALA A 21 -20.38 30.96 -8.99
N PRO A 22 -20.62 30.86 -7.67
CA PRO A 22 -20.48 31.99 -6.76
C PRO A 22 -19.22 31.88 -5.87
N ARG A 23 -18.59 33.03 -5.66
CA ARG A 23 -17.42 33.27 -4.78
C ARG A 23 -17.83 33.18 -3.30
N TYR A 24 -16.96 32.61 -2.47
CA TYR A 24 -16.88 32.98 -1.06
C TYR A 24 -15.41 33.08 -0.65
N SER A 25 -15.02 34.29 -0.28
CA SER A 25 -13.75 34.61 0.38
C SER A 25 -13.90 34.34 1.87
N ASP A 26 -13.01 33.54 2.45
CA ASP A 26 -12.34 33.90 3.70
C ASP A 26 -11.09 33.06 3.89
N ARG A 27 -10.02 33.74 4.31
CA ARG A 27 -8.66 33.23 4.47
C ARG A 27 -8.57 32.31 5.69
N GLU A 28 -8.42 31.01 5.47
CA GLU A 28 -7.70 30.14 6.40
C GLU A 28 -6.33 29.81 5.81
N GLN A 29 -5.28 30.08 6.58
CA GLN A 29 -3.90 29.78 6.19
C GLN A 29 -3.73 28.28 5.96
N LEU A 30 -3.15 27.93 4.82
CA LEU A 30 -2.82 26.56 4.43
C LEU A 30 -1.84 25.94 5.45
N PRO A 31 -2.00 24.66 5.82
CA PRO A 31 -1.02 23.94 6.63
C PRO A 31 0.36 24.02 5.97
N ALA A 32 1.44 24.18 6.75
CA ALA A 32 2.81 24.38 6.25
C ALA A 32 3.30 23.29 5.27
N ILE A 33 2.67 22.12 5.27
CA ILE A 33 2.88 21.04 4.29
C ILE A 33 2.45 21.45 2.87
N LEU A 34 1.35 22.21 2.73
CA LEU A 34 0.81 22.65 1.44
C LEU A 34 1.62 23.81 0.81
N GLU A 35 2.18 24.72 1.62
CA GLU A 35 3.07 25.79 1.11
C GLU A 35 4.36 25.23 0.49
N GLN A 36 4.86 24.09 0.97
CA GLN A 36 6.09 23.48 0.46
C GLN A 36 5.88 22.60 -0.78
N MET A 37 4.65 22.15 -1.05
CA MET A 37 4.33 21.39 -2.27
C MET A 37 4.17 22.29 -3.51
N LEU A 38 3.82 23.56 -3.33
CA LEU A 38 3.60 24.52 -4.42
C LEU A 38 4.90 25.02 -5.06
N LEU A 39 6.03 24.95 -4.37
CA LEU A 39 7.28 25.57 -4.81
C LEU A 39 8.17 24.68 -5.71
N ASN A 40 7.83 23.41 -5.92
CA ASN A 40 8.80 22.44 -6.44
C ASN A 40 8.30 21.44 -7.49
N GLY A 41 7.19 21.74 -8.19
CA GLY A 41 6.62 20.79 -9.15
C GLY A 41 6.28 21.41 -10.49
N THR A 42 7.05 21.03 -11.51
CA THR A 42 6.71 21.20 -12.93
C THR A 42 5.60 20.23 -13.41
N GLU A 43 4.90 19.55 -12.49
CA GLU A 43 3.70 18.75 -12.76
C GLU A 43 2.51 19.16 -11.86
N VAL A 44 2.52 20.38 -11.32
CA VAL A 44 1.37 20.95 -10.60
C VAL A 44 0.50 21.83 -11.51
N ASP A 45 0.89 21.96 -12.78
CA ASP A 45 0.22 22.83 -13.74
C ASP A 45 -1.24 22.45 -14.01
N ASP A 46 -1.59 21.16 -13.96
CA ASP A 46 -2.98 20.72 -14.20
C ASP A 46 -3.86 20.80 -12.94
N CYS A 47 -3.25 20.74 -11.75
CA CYS A 47 -3.99 20.83 -10.48
C CYS A 47 -4.29 22.29 -10.09
N ILE A 48 -3.41 23.25 -10.46
CA ILE A 48 -3.59 24.67 -10.15
C ILE A 48 -4.43 25.40 -11.21
N LYS A 49 -4.41 24.98 -12.50
CA LYS A 49 -5.19 25.62 -13.58
C LYS A 49 -6.71 25.56 -13.37
N VAL A 50 -7.21 24.59 -12.60
CA VAL A 50 -8.65 24.52 -12.25
C VAL A 50 -9.03 25.55 -11.18
N CYS A 51 -8.07 26.02 -10.37
CA CYS A 51 -8.33 26.88 -9.21
C CYS A 51 -8.02 28.37 -9.45
N LEU A 52 -7.34 28.75 -10.54
CA LEU A 52 -7.04 30.15 -10.86
C LEU A 52 -7.38 30.45 -12.33
N THR A 53 -8.53 31.07 -12.57
CA THR A 53 -9.11 31.33 -13.91
C THR A 53 -8.45 32.47 -14.70
N ASN A 54 -7.16 32.74 -14.54
CA ASN A 54 -6.47 33.73 -15.37
C ASN A 54 -4.94 33.56 -15.34
N TYR A 55 -4.41 32.56 -16.04
CA TYR A 55 -3.04 32.65 -16.55
C TYR A 55 -2.83 31.69 -17.73
N SER A 56 -2.35 32.23 -18.84
CA SER A 56 -1.93 31.48 -20.03
C SER A 56 -0.42 31.56 -20.17
N ILE A 57 0.27 30.42 -20.17
CA ILE A 57 1.66 30.34 -20.63
C ILE A 57 1.74 29.27 -21.72
N THR A 58 2.29 29.66 -22.86
CA THR A 58 2.66 28.83 -23.99
C THR A 58 4.00 28.16 -23.73
N HIS A 59 4.07 26.82 -23.72
CA HIS A 59 5.31 26.11 -23.99
C HIS A 59 5.01 24.74 -24.61
N GLU A 60 5.67 24.43 -25.72
CA GLU A 60 5.60 23.14 -26.41
C GLU A 60 6.19 22.01 -25.56
N PRO A 61 5.60 20.79 -25.56
CA PRO A 61 6.11 19.66 -24.81
C PRO A 61 7.17 18.87 -25.60
N GLU A 62 8.34 18.67 -25.00
CA GLU A 62 9.28 17.60 -25.39
C GLU A 62 8.79 16.25 -24.84
N ILE A 63 8.83 15.23 -25.69
CA ILE A 63 8.31 13.88 -25.45
C ILE A 63 9.34 13.06 -24.63
N PRO A 64 9.00 12.50 -23.46
CA PRO A 64 9.73 11.38 -22.89
C PRO A 64 9.18 10.06 -23.43
N THR A 65 10.06 9.27 -24.03
CA THR A 65 9.82 7.90 -24.49
C THR A 65 9.54 6.97 -23.30
N SER A 66 8.26 6.81 -22.96
CA SER A 66 7.77 5.68 -22.17
C SER A 66 7.49 4.53 -23.14
N THR A 67 8.16 3.39 -22.97
CA THR A 67 7.77 2.15 -23.64
C THR A 67 6.40 1.72 -23.12
N GLU A 68 5.39 1.85 -23.99
CA GLU A 68 4.07 1.26 -23.83
C GLU A 68 4.18 -0.23 -23.49
N ILE A 69 3.44 -0.67 -22.47
CA ILE A 69 3.21 -2.09 -22.24
C ILE A 69 2.22 -2.57 -23.31
N ALA A 70 2.65 -3.55 -24.08
CA ALA A 70 1.86 -4.18 -25.14
C ALA A 70 0.49 -4.64 -24.63
N TYR A 71 -0.55 -4.02 -25.17
CA TYR A 71 -1.89 -4.58 -25.27
C TYR A 71 -1.86 -5.76 -26.25
N TYR A 72 -2.30 -6.95 -25.82
CA TYR A 72 -2.66 -8.02 -26.76
C TYR A 72 -4.13 -8.41 -26.56
N PRO A 73 -4.99 -8.19 -27.56
CA PRO A 73 -6.29 -8.85 -27.64
C PRO A 73 -6.06 -10.29 -28.11
N HIS A 74 -6.75 -11.24 -27.47
CA HIS A 74 -6.93 -12.64 -27.87
C HIS A 74 -5.86 -13.30 -28.77
N SER A 75 -5.09 -14.26 -28.24
CA SER A 75 -4.81 -15.52 -28.97
C SER A 75 -4.06 -16.57 -28.14
N SER A 76 -4.58 -17.80 -28.23
CA SER A 76 -3.87 -19.10 -28.21
C SER A 76 -2.86 -19.44 -27.11
N LEU A 77 -3.33 -20.32 -26.21
CA LEU A 77 -2.52 -21.25 -25.42
C LEU A 77 -1.53 -22.02 -26.31
N LEU A 78 -0.23 -21.76 -26.17
CA LEU A 78 0.81 -22.69 -26.60
C LEU A 78 1.52 -23.29 -25.39
N ARG A 79 1.20 -24.55 -25.16
CA ARG A 79 1.82 -25.45 -24.18
C ARG A 79 3.25 -25.75 -24.63
N ARG A 80 4.24 -25.44 -23.80
CA ARG A 80 5.55 -26.10 -23.87
C ARG A 80 5.96 -26.59 -22.48
N ARG A 81 6.14 -27.91 -22.36
CA ARG A 81 6.54 -28.64 -21.16
C ARG A 81 8.04 -28.95 -21.20
N ARG A 82 8.61 -29.12 -20.00
CA ARG A 82 9.97 -29.57 -19.60
C ARG A 82 11.03 -28.44 -19.57
N GLN A 83 11.84 -28.27 -18.52
CA GLN A 83 12.22 -29.19 -17.44
C GLN A 83 12.65 -28.42 -16.17
N THR A 84 12.27 -28.98 -15.03
CA THR A 84 12.71 -28.82 -13.63
C THR A 84 14.03 -28.10 -13.33
N ARG A 85 13.98 -27.10 -12.43
CA ARG A 85 14.92 -26.86 -11.32
C ARG A 85 14.28 -25.92 -10.27
N LEU A 86 13.89 -26.53 -9.14
CA LEU A 86 13.63 -26.03 -7.75
C LEU A 86 12.82 -24.73 -7.48
N PRO A 87 12.08 -24.68 -6.35
CA PRO A 87 10.97 -23.74 -6.17
C PRO A 87 11.45 -22.32 -5.87
N ARG A 88 10.67 -21.39 -6.43
CA ARG A 88 10.81 -19.94 -6.40
C ARG A 88 10.88 -19.42 -4.98
N SER A 89 11.78 -18.47 -4.79
CA SER A 89 11.91 -17.71 -3.56
C SER A 89 10.54 -17.16 -3.14
N ARG A 90 10.21 -17.30 -1.85
CA ARG A 90 9.08 -16.65 -1.19
C ARG A 90 9.65 -15.37 -0.61
N GLU A 91 9.49 -14.24 -1.27
CA GLU A 91 10.27 -13.03 -1.06
C GLU A 91 9.31 -11.83 -1.09
N HIS A 92 9.20 -11.08 0.01
CA HIS A 92 8.26 -9.94 0.13
C HIS A 92 8.97 -8.61 -0.03
N VAL A 93 8.53 -7.77 -0.98
CA VAL A 93 9.23 -6.54 -1.38
C VAL A 93 8.58 -5.31 -0.76
N LEU A 94 9.35 -4.57 0.02
CA LEU A 94 8.96 -3.32 0.65
C LEU A 94 9.60 -2.16 -0.11
N ARG A 95 8.83 -1.10 -0.35
CA ARG A 95 9.30 0.10 -1.04
C ARG A 95 9.54 1.26 -0.07
N HIS A 96 10.48 2.13 -0.45
CA HIS A 96 10.84 3.37 0.25
C HIS A 96 9.68 4.36 0.32
N LEU A 97 9.56 5.02 1.47
CA LEU A 97 8.79 6.24 1.70
C LEU A 97 9.73 7.17 2.49
N ASP A 98 10.30 8.22 1.88
CA ASP A 98 11.12 9.23 2.60
C ASP A 98 10.34 10.54 2.70
N GLU A 99 10.32 11.12 3.90
CA GLU A 99 9.98 12.52 4.15
C GLU A 99 11.17 13.17 4.86
N GLY A 100 12.19 13.54 4.08
CA GLY A 100 13.41 14.13 4.60
C GLY A 100 13.93 15.27 3.73
N ARG A 101 14.60 16.26 4.34
CA ARG A 101 15.32 17.37 3.67
C ARG A 101 16.62 16.91 2.98
N LEU A 102 16.57 15.84 2.21
CA LEU A 102 17.68 15.43 1.34
C LEU A 102 17.60 16.19 0.01
N SER A 103 18.74 16.43 -0.63
CA SER A 103 18.75 17.00 -1.98
C SER A 103 17.99 16.08 -2.95
N GLN A 104 17.39 16.66 -3.99
CA GLN A 104 16.57 15.95 -4.98
C GLN A 104 17.24 14.65 -5.49
N ILE A 105 18.55 14.72 -5.76
CA ILE A 105 19.37 13.61 -6.25
C ILE A 105 19.44 12.47 -5.21
N TRP A 106 19.66 12.78 -3.93
CA TRP A 106 19.70 11.75 -2.88
C TRP A 106 18.33 11.14 -2.60
N LYS A 107 17.25 11.93 -2.77
CA LYS A 107 15.87 11.41 -2.74
C LYS A 107 15.65 10.43 -3.88
N GLU A 108 16.03 10.79 -5.11
CA GLU A 108 15.94 9.92 -6.29
C GLU A 108 16.71 8.61 -6.12
N PHE A 109 17.94 8.66 -5.60
CA PHE A 109 18.74 7.45 -5.31
C PHE A 109 18.10 6.56 -4.24
N ARG A 110 17.55 7.13 -3.15
CA ARG A 110 16.87 6.34 -2.11
C ARG A 110 15.51 5.81 -2.56
N MET A 111 14.81 6.50 -3.45
CA MET A 111 13.53 6.06 -4.02
C MET A 111 13.65 4.81 -4.91
N GLN A 112 14.85 4.54 -5.43
CA GLN A 112 15.10 3.33 -6.21
C GLN A 112 15.25 2.10 -5.31
N LYS A 113 15.69 2.26 -4.05
CA LYS A 113 15.96 1.13 -3.17
C LYS A 113 14.74 0.24 -2.97
N ARG A 114 15.02 -1.06 -2.82
CA ARG A 114 14.03 -2.09 -2.50
C ARG A 114 14.51 -2.85 -1.28
N TRP A 115 13.58 -3.18 -0.40
CA TRP A 115 13.85 -4.06 0.73
C TRP A 115 13.07 -5.34 0.59
N LEU A 116 13.60 -6.41 1.15
CA LEU A 116 13.03 -7.73 1.02
C LEU A 116 13.15 -8.53 2.30
N THR A 117 12.02 -9.02 2.81
CA THR A 117 12.01 -10.05 3.86
C THR A 117 11.79 -11.42 3.22
N PRO A 118 12.76 -12.34 3.30
CA PRO A 118 12.61 -13.69 2.76
C PRO A 118 11.66 -14.51 3.65
N HIS A 119 10.83 -15.35 3.04
CA HIS A 119 9.92 -16.26 3.73
C HIS A 119 8.89 -15.53 4.63
N PHE A 120 8.00 -16.30 5.26
CA PHE A 120 7.05 -15.77 6.24
C PHE A 120 7.64 -15.68 7.66
N HIS A 121 8.90 -16.11 7.84
CA HIS A 121 9.59 -16.05 9.13
C HIS A 121 11.08 -15.86 8.90
N GLY A 122 11.73 -14.98 9.67
CA GLY A 122 13.16 -14.73 9.53
C GLY A 122 13.69 -13.65 10.46
N ASP A 123 15.00 -13.40 10.41
CA ASP A 123 15.71 -12.35 11.17
C ASP A 123 16.55 -11.44 10.27
N PHE A 124 16.28 -11.40 8.96
CA PHE A 124 17.03 -10.59 8.02
C PHE A 124 16.16 -9.81 7.04
N VAL A 125 16.65 -8.65 6.63
CA VAL A 125 16.13 -7.85 5.53
C VAL A 125 17.25 -7.67 4.51
N TYR A 126 16.96 -7.92 3.24
CA TYR A 126 17.86 -7.61 2.14
C TYR A 126 17.53 -6.24 1.58
N GLU A 127 18.55 -5.42 1.40
CA GLU A 127 18.48 -4.13 0.72
C GLU A 127 19.08 -4.28 -0.68
N TYR A 128 18.39 -3.69 -1.66
CA TYR A 128 18.80 -3.66 -3.06
C TYR A 128 18.82 -2.20 -3.52
N VAL A 129 19.82 -1.87 -4.34
CA VAL A 129 20.00 -0.52 -4.92
C VAL A 129 18.74 -0.09 -5.70
N ASP A 130 18.21 -1.01 -6.50
CA ASP A 130 17.07 -0.77 -7.37
C ASP A 130 16.25 -2.06 -7.64
N GLU A 131 15.17 -1.90 -8.40
CA GLU A 131 14.33 -3.02 -8.82
C GLU A 131 15.04 -4.00 -9.77
N ALA A 132 16.00 -3.54 -10.57
CA ALA A 132 16.76 -4.41 -11.47
C ALA A 132 17.66 -5.36 -10.68
N ASN A 133 18.30 -4.87 -9.60
CA ASN A 133 19.08 -5.65 -8.66
C ASN A 133 18.20 -6.62 -7.88
N LEU A 134 17.02 -6.19 -7.45
CA LEU A 134 16.03 -7.09 -6.85
C LEU A 134 15.67 -8.25 -7.81
N ARG A 135 15.35 -7.97 -9.08
CA ARG A 135 15.01 -8.99 -10.08
C ARG A 135 16.16 -9.95 -10.37
N ARG A 136 17.40 -9.47 -10.29
CA ARG A 136 18.63 -10.27 -10.45
C ARG A 136 19.11 -10.92 -9.15
N GLN A 137 18.41 -10.68 -8.03
CA GLN A 137 18.80 -11.11 -6.69
C GLN A 137 20.21 -10.64 -6.27
N ASN A 138 20.63 -9.47 -6.76
CA ASN A 138 21.91 -8.85 -6.41
C ASN A 138 21.76 -7.98 -5.17
N VAL A 139 22.00 -8.56 -3.99
CA VAL A 139 21.85 -7.90 -2.69
C VAL A 139 22.96 -6.85 -2.49
N GLU A 140 22.57 -5.63 -2.10
CA GLU A 140 23.51 -4.56 -1.69
C GLU A 140 23.94 -4.76 -0.24
N VAL A 141 22.97 -4.87 0.67
CA VAL A 141 23.21 -5.02 2.11
C VAL A 141 22.27 -6.04 2.72
N LYS A 142 22.77 -6.83 3.67
CA LYS A 142 21.97 -7.74 4.50
C LYS A 142 21.88 -7.19 5.92
N HIS A 143 20.70 -6.71 6.32
CA HIS A 143 20.45 -6.21 7.67
C HIS A 143 19.96 -7.35 8.56
N ARG A 144 20.60 -7.56 9.70
CA ARG A 144 20.12 -8.47 10.75
C ARG A 144 19.20 -7.73 11.70
N LEU A 145 18.01 -8.27 11.93
CA LEU A 145 17.04 -7.76 12.89
C LEU A 145 17.38 -8.25 14.31
N PRO A 146 17.08 -7.45 15.35
CA PRO A 146 17.31 -7.85 16.74
C PRO A 146 16.39 -8.99 17.18
N TYR A 147 15.19 -9.06 16.60
CA TYR A 147 14.21 -10.11 16.84
C TYR A 147 13.62 -10.61 15.53
N ARG A 148 13.22 -11.87 15.51
CA ARG A 148 12.60 -12.51 14.35
C ARG A 148 11.25 -11.87 14.02
N TYR A 149 10.95 -11.73 12.73
CA TYR A 149 9.61 -11.41 12.26
C TYR A 149 8.81 -12.68 11.98
N ASP A 150 7.50 -12.52 11.98
CA ASP A 150 6.55 -13.53 11.53
C ASP A 150 5.46 -12.88 10.69
N GLY A 151 5.11 -13.50 9.57
CA GLY A 151 4.24 -12.93 8.55
C GLY A 151 4.96 -12.32 7.35
N THR A 152 4.14 -11.89 6.40
CA THR A 152 4.53 -11.42 5.06
C THR A 152 4.26 -9.93 4.84
N ASN A 153 3.51 -9.30 5.74
CA ASN A 153 2.99 -7.95 5.60
C ASN A 153 3.72 -6.98 6.52
N SER A 154 5.06 -6.96 6.42
CA SER A 154 5.88 -5.90 7.00
C SER A 154 5.82 -4.66 6.09
N VAL A 155 6.19 -3.49 6.61
CA VAL A 155 6.26 -2.24 5.82
C VAL A 155 7.58 -1.55 6.07
N PHE A 156 8.15 -0.96 5.03
CA PHE A 156 9.30 -0.08 5.15
C PHE A 156 8.86 1.37 4.98
N PHE A 157 9.19 2.21 5.95
CA PHE A 157 8.91 3.64 5.90
C PHE A 157 10.02 4.43 6.59
N ASN A 158 10.52 5.46 5.92
CA ASN A 158 11.51 6.43 6.41
C ASN A 158 12.71 5.77 7.13
N GLY A 159 13.40 4.87 6.43
CA GLY A 159 14.58 4.18 6.97
C GLY A 159 14.27 3.08 7.99
N SER A 160 13.00 2.89 8.35
CA SER A 160 12.55 1.97 9.38
C SER A 160 11.69 0.84 8.83
N LEU A 161 11.93 -0.38 9.32
CA LEU A 161 11.07 -1.53 9.10
C LEU A 161 10.04 -1.62 10.23
N TYR A 162 8.78 -1.76 9.87
CA TYR A 162 7.66 -2.07 10.76
C TYR A 162 7.26 -3.52 10.54
N TYR A 163 7.30 -4.34 11.59
CA TYR A 163 7.07 -5.78 11.47
C TYR A 163 6.48 -6.39 12.73
N HIS A 164 5.78 -7.51 12.59
CA HIS A 164 5.31 -8.30 13.72
C HIS A 164 6.46 -9.09 14.35
N ARG A 165 6.69 -8.90 15.64
CA ARG A 165 7.71 -9.62 16.41
C ARG A 165 7.21 -11.03 16.72
N ALA A 166 7.87 -12.02 16.14
CA ALA A 166 7.48 -13.43 16.22
C ALA A 166 7.19 -13.89 17.66
N ASN A 167 6.13 -14.70 17.82
CA ASN A 167 5.66 -15.24 19.10
C ASN A 167 5.27 -14.18 20.15
N THR A 168 4.92 -12.97 19.73
CA THR A 168 4.40 -11.94 20.65
C THR A 168 3.37 -11.04 19.98
N PRO A 169 2.41 -10.47 20.75
CA PRO A 169 1.43 -9.52 20.21
C PRO A 169 2.03 -8.12 20.08
N ARG A 170 3.19 -8.02 19.43
CA ARG A 170 4.01 -6.81 19.38
C ARG A 170 4.35 -6.41 17.95
N ILE A 171 4.19 -5.12 17.69
CA ILE A 171 4.65 -4.48 16.47
C ILE A 171 5.96 -3.78 16.78
N ALA A 172 6.99 -4.12 16.02
CA ALA A 172 8.33 -3.58 16.15
C ALA A 172 8.59 -2.54 15.06
N LYS A 173 9.34 -1.50 15.42
CA LYS A 173 9.97 -0.55 14.51
C LYS A 173 11.47 -0.71 14.64
N TYR A 174 12.15 -0.92 13.52
CA TYR A 174 13.60 -1.08 13.49
C TYR A 174 14.23 -0.21 12.41
N GLU A 175 15.02 0.76 12.83
CA GLU A 175 15.71 1.67 11.93
C GLU A 175 16.99 1.02 11.40
N LEU A 176 17.03 0.76 10.09
CA LEU A 176 18.03 -0.15 9.50
C LEU A 176 19.48 0.36 9.61
N HIS A 177 19.67 1.68 9.62
CA HIS A 177 20.99 2.33 9.68
C HIS A 177 21.42 2.62 11.12
N SER A 178 20.58 3.29 11.91
CA SER A 178 20.90 3.65 13.30
C SER A 178 20.84 2.46 14.26
N LYS A 179 20.21 1.35 13.83
CA LYS A 179 19.96 0.15 14.64
C LYS A 179 19.06 0.38 15.84
N ARG A 180 18.36 1.52 15.90
CA ARG A 180 17.36 1.81 16.93
C ARG A 180 16.17 0.88 16.79
N TYR A 181 15.71 0.38 17.93
CA TYR A 181 14.61 -0.56 18.05
C TYR A 181 13.58 -0.04 19.03
N ASP A 182 12.33 0.03 18.58
CA ASP A 182 11.15 0.37 19.38
C ASP A 182 10.08 -0.69 19.17
N GLU A 183 9.20 -0.90 20.15
CA GLU A 183 8.08 -1.84 20.04
C GLU A 183 6.85 -1.34 20.79
N VAL A 184 5.67 -1.77 20.32
CA VAL A 184 4.39 -1.54 20.99
C VAL A 184 3.63 -2.85 21.10
N THR A 185 2.93 -3.05 22.22
CA THR A 185 2.10 -4.24 22.46
C THR A 185 0.64 -3.93 22.17
N ILE A 186 0.01 -4.72 21.29
CA ILE A 186 -1.45 -4.70 21.10
C ILE A 186 -2.04 -5.77 22.01
N ARG A 187 -2.59 -5.35 23.15
CA ARG A 187 -3.03 -6.29 24.20
C ARG A 187 -4.13 -7.22 23.68
N ASN A 188 -4.03 -8.52 23.99
CA ASN A 188 -4.99 -9.56 23.63
C ASN A 188 -5.15 -9.82 22.11
N ALA A 189 -4.30 -9.23 21.25
CA ALA A 189 -4.24 -9.60 19.84
C ALA A 189 -3.73 -11.04 19.70
N ASP A 190 -4.28 -11.80 18.76
CA ASP A 190 -3.78 -13.15 18.49
C ASP A 190 -2.45 -13.11 17.74
N TYR A 191 -1.59 -14.09 17.99
CA TYR A 191 -0.23 -14.13 17.45
C TYR A 191 0.35 -15.55 17.35
N ARG A 192 -0.48 -16.59 17.54
CA ARG A 192 -0.02 -17.99 17.62
C ARG A 192 -1.08 -18.99 17.15
N ASP A 193 -0.71 -20.26 17.15
CA ASP A 193 -1.61 -21.41 16.90
C ASP A 193 -2.31 -21.38 15.53
N ASP A 194 -1.69 -20.76 14.52
CA ASP A 194 -2.21 -20.60 13.15
C ASP A 194 -3.54 -19.81 13.08
N HIS A 195 -3.83 -19.02 14.11
CA HIS A 195 -4.93 -18.07 14.14
C HIS A 195 -4.54 -16.78 13.41
N PHE A 196 -4.54 -16.83 12.09
CA PHE A 196 -4.07 -15.72 11.26
C PHE A 196 -5.12 -14.62 11.05
N THR A 197 -4.66 -13.42 10.69
CA THR A 197 -5.50 -12.23 10.44
C THR A 197 -6.60 -12.50 9.43
N TYR A 198 -6.24 -13.17 8.32
CA TYR A 198 -7.14 -13.51 7.24
C TYR A 198 -7.12 -15.00 6.95
N ASN A 199 -8.13 -15.48 6.24
CA ASN A 199 -8.23 -16.88 5.85
C ASN A 199 -7.05 -17.33 4.99
N MET A 200 -6.33 -18.35 5.47
CA MET A 200 -5.12 -18.89 4.83
C MET A 200 -4.03 -17.82 4.58
N SER A 201 -4.09 -16.67 5.26
CA SER A 201 -2.93 -15.78 5.36
C SER A 201 -1.89 -16.44 6.26
N MET A 202 -0.60 -16.19 6.03
CA MET A 202 0.48 -16.67 6.90
C MET A 202 0.93 -15.54 7.84
N SER A 203 0.02 -14.65 8.23
CA SER A 203 0.31 -13.39 8.93
C SER A 203 -0.70 -13.10 10.04
N TYR A 204 -0.21 -12.90 11.27
CA TYR A 204 -1.02 -12.52 12.44
C TYR A 204 -1.32 -11.02 12.53
N PHE A 205 -0.48 -10.21 11.90
CA PHE A 205 -0.68 -8.77 11.80
C PHE A 205 -0.41 -8.35 10.37
N ASP A 206 -1.29 -7.51 9.84
CA ASP A 206 -1.13 -6.89 8.54
C ASP A 206 -0.87 -5.40 8.72
N ILE A 207 0.35 -4.98 8.43
CA ILE A 207 0.81 -3.60 8.63
C ILE A 207 0.66 -2.85 7.32
N ALA A 208 0.07 -1.67 7.38
CA ALA A 208 -0.11 -0.79 6.24
C ALA A 208 0.31 0.63 6.57
N VAL A 209 0.77 1.38 5.58
CA VAL A 209 1.02 2.82 5.68
C VAL A 209 0.24 3.50 4.57
N ASP A 210 -0.46 4.56 4.92
CA ASP A 210 -1.16 5.43 3.96
C ASP A 210 -0.66 6.87 4.09
N GLU A 211 -1.38 7.82 3.49
CA GLU A 211 -1.06 9.25 3.57
C GLU A 211 -1.20 9.85 4.98
N ASN A 212 -1.82 9.13 5.92
CA ASN A 212 -2.22 9.69 7.20
C ASN A 212 -1.51 9.05 8.40
N ALA A 213 -1.30 7.74 8.39
CA ALA A 213 -0.83 7.00 9.55
C ALA A 213 -0.24 5.62 9.21
N LEU A 214 0.32 5.00 10.26
CA LEU A 214 0.60 3.57 10.31
C LEU A 214 -0.66 2.85 10.81
N TRP A 215 -1.09 1.83 10.08
CA TRP A 215 -2.26 1.02 10.38
C TRP A 215 -1.83 -0.43 10.64
N VAL A 216 -2.45 -1.06 11.63
CA VAL A 216 -2.22 -2.47 11.95
C VAL A 216 -3.56 -3.18 12.00
N MET A 217 -3.78 -4.09 11.06
CA MET A 217 -4.95 -4.96 11.00
C MET A 217 -4.62 -6.27 11.73
N PHE A 218 -5.51 -6.70 12.62
CA PHE A 218 -5.34 -7.88 13.49
C PHE A 218 -6.71 -8.37 13.96
N HIS A 219 -6.76 -9.47 14.71
CA HIS A 219 -7.95 -9.82 15.49
C HIS A 219 -7.56 -10.16 16.93
N TYR A 220 -8.52 -10.09 17.85
CA TYR A 220 -8.30 -10.52 19.23
C TYR A 220 -8.44 -12.04 19.35
N GLU A 221 -7.75 -12.65 20.32
CA GLU A 221 -7.73 -14.12 20.54
C GLU A 221 -9.13 -14.75 20.68
N LYS A 222 -10.12 -13.98 21.13
CA LYS A 222 -11.49 -14.45 21.42
C LYS A 222 -12.55 -13.84 20.52
N GLU A 223 -12.16 -13.02 19.56
CA GLU A 223 -13.09 -12.27 18.72
C GLU A 223 -13.00 -12.71 17.26
N PRO A 224 -14.13 -13.00 16.59
CA PRO A 224 -14.14 -13.45 15.20
C PRO A 224 -14.04 -12.30 14.20
N PHE A 225 -13.96 -11.06 14.66
CA PHE A 225 -13.98 -9.89 13.79
C PHE A 225 -12.60 -9.24 13.61
N LEU A 226 -12.42 -8.59 12.47
CA LEU A 226 -11.22 -7.81 12.19
C LEU A 226 -11.18 -6.54 13.04
N SER A 227 -10.01 -6.21 13.57
CA SER A 227 -9.74 -4.96 14.29
C SER A 227 -8.59 -4.22 13.61
N VAL A 228 -8.63 -2.88 13.68
CA VAL A 228 -7.58 -2.04 13.09
C VAL A 228 -7.12 -1.01 14.09
N ALA A 229 -5.81 -0.95 14.36
CA ALA A 229 -5.19 0.06 15.20
C ALA A 229 -4.51 1.14 14.34
N LYS A 230 -4.70 2.40 14.71
CA LYS A 230 -3.97 3.56 14.17
C LYS A 230 -2.82 3.90 15.09
N LEU A 231 -1.61 3.85 14.55
CA LEU A 231 -0.38 4.11 15.28
C LEU A 231 0.31 5.37 14.74
N ASP A 232 0.98 6.07 15.65
CA ASP A 232 1.97 7.06 15.28
C ASP A 232 3.17 6.39 14.60
N ILE A 233 3.54 6.87 13.42
CA ILE A 233 4.63 6.30 12.64
C ILE A 233 6.01 6.55 13.28
N ASN A 234 6.15 7.59 14.10
CA ASN A 234 7.42 7.95 14.71
C ASN A 234 7.68 7.17 16.00
N ASN A 235 6.70 7.06 16.88
CA ASN A 235 6.89 6.49 18.22
C ASN A 235 6.02 5.25 18.54
N LEU A 236 5.25 4.74 17.59
CA LEU A 236 4.34 3.58 17.74
C LEU A 236 3.21 3.77 18.77
N THR A 237 2.91 4.99 19.21
CA THR A 237 1.77 5.26 20.10
C THR A 237 0.47 4.88 19.40
N ILE A 238 -0.36 4.08 20.04
CA ILE A 238 -1.69 3.73 19.53
C ILE A 238 -2.63 4.90 19.84
N TYR A 239 -3.16 5.53 18.79
CA TYR A 239 -4.15 6.60 18.91
C TYR A 239 -5.55 6.06 19.09
N ASP A 240 -5.96 5.13 18.22
CA ASP A 240 -7.32 4.60 18.16
C ASP A 240 -7.32 3.14 17.69
N ILE A 241 -8.37 2.40 18.08
CA ILE A 241 -8.63 1.04 17.61
C ILE A 241 -10.09 0.92 17.20
N TRP A 242 -10.35 0.47 15.97
CA TRP A 242 -11.68 0.17 15.46
C TRP A 242 -11.91 -1.33 15.47
N ASN A 243 -12.96 -1.76 16.17
CA ASN A 243 -13.43 -3.14 16.20
C ASN A 243 -14.49 -3.31 15.11
N LEU A 244 -14.14 -3.93 13.98
CA LEU A 244 -15.01 -4.02 12.81
C LEU A 244 -15.95 -5.23 12.92
N THR A 245 -16.88 -5.18 13.88
CA THR A 245 -17.76 -6.31 14.27
C THR A 245 -18.60 -6.92 13.14
N MET A 246 -18.80 -6.20 12.03
CA MET A 246 -19.51 -6.70 10.84
C MET A 246 -18.63 -7.52 9.89
N ILE A 247 -17.32 -7.61 10.15
CA ILE A 247 -16.34 -8.23 9.27
C ILE A 247 -15.76 -9.43 9.99
N ASN A 248 -16.19 -10.63 9.59
CA ASN A 248 -15.52 -11.86 10.01
C ASN A 248 -14.14 -11.94 9.35
N HIS A 249 -13.08 -12.00 10.15
CA HIS A 249 -11.71 -11.95 9.64
C HIS A 249 -11.40 -13.19 8.75
N ASN A 250 -12.01 -14.33 9.06
CA ASN A 250 -11.89 -15.59 8.31
C ASN A 250 -12.67 -15.62 6.98
N GLU A 251 -13.45 -14.60 6.67
CA GLU A 251 -14.13 -14.48 5.37
C GLU A 251 -13.34 -13.64 4.36
N MET A 252 -12.28 -12.97 4.83
CA MET A 252 -11.42 -12.13 4.02
C MET A 252 -10.14 -12.88 3.67
N GLY A 253 -9.58 -12.60 2.50
CA GLY A 253 -8.32 -13.20 2.04
C GLY A 253 -7.10 -12.28 2.20
N ASN A 254 -7.30 -10.97 2.07
CA ASN A 254 -6.24 -9.97 2.25
C ASN A 254 -6.86 -8.57 2.42
N GLY A 255 -6.04 -7.56 2.71
CA GLY A 255 -6.48 -6.18 2.84
C GLY A 255 -5.38 -5.17 2.51
N PHE A 256 -5.77 -3.92 2.32
CA PHE A 256 -4.83 -2.79 2.30
C PHE A 256 -5.54 -1.51 2.75
N VAL A 257 -4.78 -0.53 3.21
CA VAL A 257 -5.30 0.78 3.63
C VAL A 257 -4.81 1.86 2.67
N ALA A 258 -5.72 2.71 2.20
CA ALA A 258 -5.39 3.88 1.39
C ALA A 258 -6.31 5.05 1.78
N CYS A 259 -5.75 6.25 1.94
CA CYS A 259 -6.48 7.47 2.27
C CYS A 259 -7.48 7.33 3.46
N GLY A 260 -7.08 6.61 4.51
CA GLY A 260 -7.91 6.41 5.72
C GLY A 260 -9.06 5.44 5.53
N VAL A 261 -9.02 4.61 4.50
CA VAL A 261 -10.03 3.60 4.21
C VAL A 261 -9.34 2.24 4.10
N VAL A 262 -9.76 1.27 4.91
CA VAL A 262 -9.36 -0.14 4.71
C VAL A 262 -10.21 -0.76 3.61
N TYR A 263 -9.57 -1.44 2.67
CA TYR A 263 -10.18 -2.18 1.58
C TYR A 263 -9.85 -3.66 1.76
N LEU A 264 -10.88 -4.51 1.82
CA LEU A 264 -10.73 -5.95 2.05
C LEU A 264 -11.09 -6.74 0.81
N VAL A 265 -10.23 -7.70 0.49
CA VAL A 265 -10.38 -8.62 -0.64
C VAL A 265 -10.99 -9.93 -0.15
N ARG A 266 -12.03 -10.40 -0.82
CA ARG A 266 -12.79 -11.59 -0.42
C ARG A 266 -11.95 -12.86 -0.39
N SER A 267 -11.10 -13.07 -1.38
CA SER A 267 -10.27 -14.28 -1.47
C SER A 267 -8.91 -13.96 -2.08
N ALA A 268 -7.87 -14.55 -1.52
CA ALA A 268 -6.50 -14.49 -2.05
C ALA A 268 -6.19 -15.62 -3.06
N PHE A 269 -7.11 -16.58 -3.24
CA PHE A 269 -6.88 -17.82 -4.00
C PHE A 269 -7.80 -18.00 -5.21
N GLU A 270 -9.01 -17.44 -5.14
CA GLU A 270 -9.93 -17.45 -6.27
C GLU A 270 -9.40 -16.57 -7.39
N LEU A 271 -9.39 -17.09 -8.61
CA LEU A 271 -8.90 -16.34 -9.77
C LEU A 271 -9.68 -15.03 -9.96
N LYS A 272 -11.01 -15.10 -9.83
CA LYS A 272 -11.90 -13.94 -9.83
C LYS A 272 -12.36 -13.72 -8.41
N SER A 273 -11.93 -12.60 -7.82
CA SER A 273 -12.34 -12.17 -6.49
C SER A 273 -12.91 -10.76 -6.58
N GLU A 274 -13.06 -10.10 -5.44
CA GLU A 274 -13.57 -8.75 -5.35
C GLU A 274 -13.08 -8.06 -4.07
N ILE A 275 -12.93 -6.74 -4.15
CA ILE A 275 -12.86 -5.87 -2.99
C ILE A 275 -14.31 -5.67 -2.53
N THR A 276 -14.70 -6.39 -1.48
CA THR A 276 -16.11 -6.50 -1.04
C THR A 276 -16.46 -5.47 0.00
N ILE A 277 -15.53 -5.17 0.89
CA ILE A 277 -15.76 -4.32 2.04
C ILE A 277 -14.73 -3.20 2.03
N ALA A 278 -15.21 -1.99 2.26
CA ALA A 278 -14.36 -0.87 2.60
C ALA A 278 -14.91 -0.17 3.85
N TYR A 279 -14.03 0.22 4.77
CA TYR A 279 -14.42 0.93 5.98
C TYR A 279 -13.61 2.23 6.11
N ASP A 280 -14.32 3.35 6.17
CA ASP A 280 -13.76 4.70 6.27
C ASP A 280 -13.59 5.05 7.76
N PHE A 281 -12.35 5.10 8.23
CA PHE A 281 -12.01 5.33 9.64
C PHE A 281 -12.42 6.73 10.13
N TYR A 282 -12.38 7.72 9.24
CA TYR A 282 -12.70 9.11 9.58
C TYR A 282 -14.21 9.38 9.61
N ARG A 283 -14.98 8.61 8.84
CA ARG A 283 -16.45 8.74 8.79
C ARG A 283 -17.18 7.66 9.57
N ASP A 284 -16.45 6.73 10.17
CA ASP A 284 -17.00 5.55 10.86
C ASP A 284 -18.08 4.86 10.01
N LYS A 285 -17.72 4.48 8.77
CA LYS A 285 -18.71 4.03 7.80
C LYS A 285 -18.25 2.89 6.92
N TYR A 286 -19.03 1.81 6.98
CA TYR A 286 -18.95 0.69 6.05
C TYR A 286 -19.46 1.05 4.65
N ARG A 287 -18.79 0.47 3.66
CA ARG A 287 -19.08 0.56 2.23
C ARG A 287 -18.88 -0.81 1.61
N GLN A 288 -19.66 -1.09 0.57
CA GLN A 288 -19.49 -2.27 -0.28
C GLN A 288 -19.14 -1.81 -1.69
N PRO A 289 -17.85 -1.61 -2.00
CA PRO A 289 -17.44 -1.07 -3.29
C PRO A 289 -17.64 -2.08 -4.43
N ASN A 290 -17.64 -3.40 -4.16
CA ASN A 290 -17.84 -4.48 -5.12
C ASN A 290 -16.94 -4.32 -6.36
N ILE A 291 -15.67 -4.01 -6.14
CA ILE A 291 -14.69 -3.83 -7.22
C ILE A 291 -14.18 -5.21 -7.61
N ARG A 292 -14.28 -5.57 -8.90
CA ARG A 292 -13.74 -6.84 -9.40
C ARG A 292 -12.23 -6.89 -9.21
N TRP A 293 -11.75 -8.00 -8.68
CA TRP A 293 -10.34 -8.25 -8.41
C TRP A 293 -9.89 -9.57 -9.07
N VAL A 294 -8.63 -9.68 -9.47
CA VAL A 294 -8.08 -10.88 -10.11
C VAL A 294 -6.79 -11.29 -9.43
N ASN A 295 -6.76 -12.51 -8.87
CA ASN A 295 -5.54 -13.12 -8.35
C ASN A 295 -4.90 -13.97 -9.46
N LEU A 296 -3.96 -13.37 -10.20
CA LEU A 296 -3.37 -13.96 -11.42
C LEU A 296 -2.72 -15.33 -11.19
N TYR A 297 -2.06 -15.52 -10.04
CA TYR A 297 -1.38 -16.76 -9.67
C TYR A 297 -2.04 -17.49 -8.49
N ARG A 298 -3.23 -17.04 -8.06
CA ARG A 298 -4.12 -17.74 -7.13
C ARG A 298 -3.49 -18.02 -5.75
N ASN A 299 -2.52 -17.21 -5.33
CA ASN A 299 -1.93 -17.27 -4.00
C ASN A 299 -1.33 -15.91 -3.59
N ALA A 300 -2.19 -14.91 -3.42
CA ALA A 300 -1.81 -13.55 -3.05
C ALA A 300 -1.49 -13.43 -1.55
N ASN A 301 -0.22 -13.68 -1.20
CA ASN A 301 0.25 -13.70 0.20
C ASN A 301 0.35 -12.30 0.81
N MET A 302 0.59 -11.27 0.00
CA MET A 302 0.78 -9.89 0.45
C MET A 302 0.02 -8.96 -0.49
N MET A 303 -0.68 -7.98 0.08
CA MET A 303 -1.21 -6.82 -0.62
C MET A 303 -0.88 -5.59 0.21
N SER A 304 -0.20 -4.61 -0.39
CA SER A 304 0.23 -3.42 0.33
C SER A 304 0.12 -2.19 -0.55
N TYR A 305 -0.53 -1.16 -0.05
CA TYR A 305 -0.62 0.13 -0.73
C TYR A 305 0.62 0.97 -0.43
N ASN A 306 1.13 1.64 -1.45
CA ASN A 306 2.17 2.63 -1.29
C ASN A 306 1.62 4.04 -1.59
N PRO A 307 1.58 4.93 -0.58
CA PRO A 307 1.06 6.28 -0.75
C PRO A 307 1.97 7.19 -1.57
N TYR A 308 3.24 6.82 -1.80
CA TYR A 308 4.17 7.62 -2.59
C TYR A 308 3.85 7.58 -4.08
N ASP A 309 3.75 6.37 -4.64
CA ASP A 309 3.52 6.16 -6.08
C ASP A 309 2.07 5.80 -6.41
N LYS A 310 1.21 5.75 -5.39
CA LYS A 310 -0.21 5.43 -5.50
C LYS A 310 -0.43 4.06 -6.15
N ARG A 311 0.37 3.05 -5.79
CA ARG A 311 0.24 1.67 -6.29
C ARG A 311 -0.04 0.68 -5.19
N VAL A 312 -0.75 -0.39 -5.55
CA VAL A 312 -0.89 -1.59 -4.72
C VAL A 312 0.14 -2.61 -5.20
N TYR A 313 1.01 -3.01 -4.29
CA TYR A 313 1.99 -4.06 -4.44
C TYR A 313 1.39 -5.39 -4.00
N ILE A 314 1.53 -6.42 -4.82
CA ILE A 314 0.94 -7.73 -4.56
C ILE A 314 2.03 -8.77 -4.74
N TYR A 315 2.16 -9.67 -3.77
CA TYR A 315 3.01 -10.82 -3.89
C TYR A 315 2.18 -12.09 -4.09
N ASP A 316 2.14 -12.58 -5.33
CA ASP A 316 1.28 -13.68 -5.75
C ASP A 316 2.11 -14.86 -6.28
N HIS A 317 2.15 -15.97 -5.53
CA HIS A 317 2.86 -17.21 -5.88
C HIS A 317 4.31 -17.04 -6.40
N GLY A 318 5.09 -16.14 -5.80
CA GLY A 318 6.48 -15.90 -6.22
C GLY A 318 6.66 -14.67 -7.11
N TYR A 319 5.58 -14.06 -7.58
CA TYR A 319 5.61 -12.91 -8.47
C TYR A 319 5.26 -11.63 -7.72
N LEU A 320 6.11 -10.62 -7.87
CA LEU A 320 5.78 -9.25 -7.46
C LEU A 320 5.01 -8.56 -8.58
N LEU A 321 3.79 -8.14 -8.28
CA LEU A 321 2.90 -7.41 -9.17
C LEU A 321 2.65 -6.01 -8.62
N THR A 322 2.35 -5.07 -9.52
CA THR A 322 1.94 -3.72 -9.14
C THR A 322 0.70 -3.31 -9.92
N LEU A 323 -0.27 -2.70 -9.23
CA LEU A 323 -1.48 -2.14 -9.82
C LEU A 323 -1.58 -0.65 -9.48
N PRO A 324 -1.85 0.23 -10.46
CA PRO A 324 -2.12 1.64 -10.17
C PRO A 324 -3.46 1.78 -9.44
N ALA A 325 -3.46 2.50 -8.30
CA ALA A 325 -4.66 2.83 -7.56
C ALA A 325 -5.20 4.18 -8.03
N ARG A 326 -6.29 4.16 -8.81
CA ARG A 326 -7.00 5.38 -9.20
C ARG A 326 -8.07 5.71 -8.17
N LEU A 327 -7.72 6.61 -7.25
CA LEU A 327 -8.63 7.13 -6.23
C LEU A 327 -9.27 8.40 -6.78
N SER A 328 -10.59 8.38 -7.00
CA SER A 328 -11.35 9.59 -7.37
C SER A 328 -12.21 10.06 -6.20
N TRP A 329 -12.03 11.33 -5.84
CA TRP A 329 -12.85 12.00 -4.84
C TRP A 329 -14.03 12.65 -5.55
N ARG A 330 -15.24 12.20 -5.26
CA ARG A 330 -16.45 12.93 -5.67
C ARG A 330 -16.81 13.90 -4.56
N ALA A 331 -16.43 15.17 -4.73
CA ALA A 331 -17.04 16.26 -4.00
C ALA A 331 -18.54 16.27 -4.31
N ARG A 332 -19.36 16.52 -3.29
CA ARG A 332 -20.77 16.87 -3.47
C ARG A 332 -20.95 18.33 -3.15
#